data_AF-A0A9D9ET37-F1
#
_entry.id   AF-A0A9D9ET37-F1
#
_cell.length_a   1.000
_cell.length_b   1.000
_cell.length_c   1.000
_cell.angle_alpha   90.00
_cell.angle_beta   90.00
_cell.angle_gamma   90.00
#
_symmetry.space_group_name_H-M   'P 1'
#
loop_
_entity.id
_entity.type
_entity.pdbx_description
1 polymer ?
#
loop_
_entity_poly.entity_id
_entity_poly.type
_entity_poly.pdbx_seq_one_letter_code
_entity_poly.pdbx_strand_id
1 'polypeptide(L)'
;MDKIDLLEWKKWFSKYVEPIFVPSNRDNYYDKIKNMQTPFYPKYWIAERFYDKIKNDTRFDDELKKYFAFLYSCGFFMDYVITFEEWLNLKNWENPFGSNQNSETILEILKKPNGEDELKQKLRWFPFVNRSDGF
;
A
#
# COMPACT_ATOMS: atom_id res chain seq x y z
N MET A 1 5.41 -4.93 -26.34
CA MET A 1 5.40 -4.80 -24.88
C MET A 1 4.00 -5.17 -24.43
N ASP A 2 3.86 -6.27 -23.69
CA ASP A 2 2.55 -6.69 -23.20
C ASP A 2 2.05 -5.70 -22.16
N LYS A 3 0.79 -5.30 -22.32
CA LYS A 3 0.13 -4.36 -21.42
C LYS A 3 -0.17 -5.07 -20.11
N ILE A 4 0.37 -4.56 -19.01
CA ILE A 4 0.08 -5.07 -17.67
C ILE A 4 -1.40 -4.78 -17.36
N ASP A 5 -2.18 -5.82 -17.06
CA ASP A 5 -3.58 -5.64 -16.67
C ASP A 5 -3.68 -5.19 -15.20
N LEU A 6 -4.23 -4.00 -15.01
CA LEU A 6 -4.45 -3.38 -13.71
C LEU A 6 -5.91 -3.46 -13.23
N LEU A 7 -6.78 -4.21 -13.91
CA LEU A 7 -8.20 -4.30 -13.53
C LEU A 7 -8.38 -4.68 -12.06
N GLU A 8 -7.64 -5.69 -11.60
CA GLU A 8 -7.74 -6.16 -10.23
C GLU A 8 -7.11 -5.20 -9.21
N TRP A 9 -6.03 -4.49 -9.59
CA TRP A 9 -5.49 -3.40 -8.77
C TRP A 9 -6.55 -2.32 -8.58
N LYS A 10 -7.18 -1.86 -9.66
CA LYS A 10 -8.22 -0.82 -9.62
C LYS A 10 -9.41 -1.24 -8.76
N LYS A 11 -9.91 -2.47 -8.93
CA LYS A 11 -10.99 -3.00 -8.08
C LYS A 11 -10.61 -2.99 -6.60
N TRP A 12 -9.39 -3.43 -6.27
CA TRP A 12 -8.93 -3.48 -4.89
C TRP A 12 -8.72 -2.07 -4.32
N PHE A 13 -8.06 -1.18 -5.07
CA PHE A 13 -7.78 0.19 -4.69
C PHE A 13 -9.06 0.98 -4.42
N SER A 14 -10.03 0.96 -5.34
CA SER A 14 -11.32 1.65 -5.16
C SER A 14 -12.16 1.04 -4.05
N LYS A 15 -11.97 -0.25 -3.73
CA LYS A 15 -12.69 -0.90 -2.63
C LYS A 15 -12.11 -0.56 -1.26
N TYR A 16 -10.78 -0.46 -1.13
CA TYR A 16 -10.11 -0.42 0.17
C TYR A 16 -9.30 0.83 0.45
N VAL A 17 -8.69 1.48 -0.55
CA VAL A 17 -7.79 2.63 -0.33
C VAL A 17 -8.52 3.94 -0.57
N GLU A 18 -9.10 4.10 -1.75
CA GLU A 18 -9.76 5.32 -2.19
C GLU A 18 -10.79 5.86 -1.18
N PRO A 19 -11.68 5.03 -0.57
CA PRO A 19 -12.72 5.54 0.31
C PRO A 19 -12.22 6.26 1.56
N ILE A 20 -10.98 6.01 2.00
CA ILE A 20 -10.37 6.67 3.17
C ILE A 20 -10.22 8.18 2.92
N PHE A 21 -9.94 8.55 1.68
CA PHE A 21 -9.70 9.91 1.22
C PHE A 21 -10.99 10.62 0.79
N VAL A 22 -12.16 10.01 1.00
CA VAL A 22 -13.47 10.59 0.70
C VAL A 22 -14.17 10.92 2.03
N PRO A 23 -14.12 12.19 2.50
CA PRO A 23 -14.63 12.57 3.82
C PRO A 23 -16.08 12.17 4.06
N SER A 24 -16.94 12.28 3.04
CA SER A 24 -18.36 11.95 3.11
C SER A 24 -18.67 10.45 3.27
N ASN A 25 -17.68 9.57 3.12
CA ASN A 25 -17.88 8.12 3.13
C ASN A 25 -17.12 7.40 4.27
N ARG A 26 -16.44 8.15 5.16
CA ARG A 26 -15.53 7.56 6.15
C ARG A 26 -16.24 6.61 7.11
N ASP A 27 -17.33 7.05 7.74
CA ASP A 27 -18.04 6.25 8.74
C ASP A 27 -18.59 4.95 8.12
N ASN A 28 -19.27 5.07 6.96
CA ASN A 28 -19.76 3.92 6.20
C ASN A 28 -18.64 2.97 5.76
N TYR A 29 -17.48 3.51 5.39
CA TYR A 29 -16.33 2.71 5.01
C TYR A 29 -15.79 1.90 6.19
N TYR A 30 -15.68 2.49 7.39
CA TYR A 30 -15.24 1.77 8.59
C TYR A 30 -16.16 0.63 8.97
N ASP A 31 -17.47 0.87 8.97
CA ASP A 31 -18.46 -0.18 9.23
C ASP A 31 -18.37 -1.29 8.19
N LYS A 32 -18.18 -0.93 6.91
CA LYS A 32 -18.04 -1.89 5.82
C LYS A 32 -16.81 -2.78 5.98
N ILE A 33 -15.63 -2.22 6.26
CA ILE A 33 -14.41 -3.04 6.42
C ILE A 33 -14.48 -3.93 7.66
N LYS A 34 -15.10 -3.44 8.75
CA LYS A 34 -15.36 -4.22 9.96
C LYS A 34 -16.30 -5.40 9.67
N ASN A 35 -17.39 -5.16 8.94
CA ASN A 35 -18.32 -6.22 8.53
C ASN A 35 -17.69 -7.23 7.56
N MET A 36 -16.73 -6.80 6.74
CA MET A 36 -15.95 -7.67 5.87
C MET A 36 -14.84 -8.43 6.60
N GLN A 37 -14.62 -8.17 7.90
CA GLN A 37 -13.54 -8.76 8.70
C GLN A 37 -12.17 -8.62 8.01
N THR A 38 -11.88 -7.44 7.49
CA THR A 38 -10.59 -7.22 6.82
C THR A 38 -9.44 -7.32 7.83
N PRO A 39 -8.26 -7.81 7.42
CA PRO A 39 -7.09 -7.93 8.29
C PRO A 39 -6.43 -6.58 8.65
N PHE A 40 -7.03 -5.47 8.24
CA PHE A 40 -6.54 -4.11 8.39
C PHE A 40 -7.65 -3.15 8.81
N TYR A 41 -7.25 -2.10 9.54
CA TYR A 41 -8.11 -1.04 10.03
C TYR A 41 -7.35 0.30 9.91
N PRO A 42 -7.28 0.89 8.70
CA PRO A 42 -6.56 2.13 8.47
C PRO A 42 -7.12 3.26 9.33
N LYS A 43 -6.32 4.22 9.77
CA LYS A 43 -6.80 5.44 10.45
C LYS A 43 -6.76 6.61 9.49
N TYR A 44 -7.92 7.15 9.09
CA TYR A 44 -8.00 8.16 8.03
C TYR A 44 -7.13 9.40 8.30
N TRP A 45 -7.12 9.91 9.53
CA TRP A 45 -6.33 11.09 9.89
C TRP A 45 -4.82 10.82 9.84
N ILE A 46 -4.40 9.57 10.03
CA ILE A 46 -3.01 9.15 9.86
C ILE A 46 -2.68 9.06 8.38
N ALA A 47 -3.58 8.47 7.57
CA ALA A 47 -3.41 8.37 6.13
C ALA A 47 -3.29 9.76 5.50
N GLU A 48 -4.21 10.69 5.81
CA GLU A 48 -4.18 12.06 5.31
C GLU A 48 -2.89 12.78 5.68
N ARG A 49 -2.49 12.71 6.96
CA ARG A 49 -1.26 13.36 7.43
C ARG A 49 -0.02 12.80 6.73
N PHE A 50 0.03 11.50 6.47
CA PHE A 50 1.15 10.90 5.76
C PHE A 50 1.12 11.26 4.27
N TYR A 51 -0.05 11.20 3.64
CA TYR A 51 -0.24 11.61 2.25
C TYR A 51 0.22 13.07 2.04
N ASP A 52 -0.12 13.98 2.95
CA ASP A 52 0.32 15.37 2.88
C ASP A 52 1.84 15.55 2.91
N LYS A 53 2.58 14.62 3.53
CA LYS A 53 4.05 14.63 3.53
C LYS A 53 4.65 14.19 2.20
N ILE A 54 3.97 13.28 1.48
CA ILE A 54 4.49 12.65 0.25
C ILE A 54 3.77 13.10 -1.03
N LYS A 55 2.73 13.94 -0.95
CA LYS A 55 1.92 14.35 -2.11
C LYS A 55 2.73 14.98 -3.24
N ASN A 56 3.79 15.71 -2.89
CA ASN A 56 4.70 16.38 -3.82
C ASN A 56 5.88 15.50 -4.25
N ASP A 57 5.96 14.25 -3.80
CA ASP A 57 7.00 13.32 -4.21
C ASP A 57 6.79 12.90 -5.67
N THR A 58 7.74 13.24 -6.54
CA THR A 58 7.63 12.96 -7.98
C THR A 58 8.01 11.53 -8.34
N ARG A 59 8.48 10.72 -7.38
CA ARG A 59 8.82 9.30 -7.61
C ARG A 59 7.60 8.42 -7.83
N PHE A 60 6.40 8.89 -7.46
CA PHE A 60 5.19 8.09 -7.40
C PHE A 60 3.99 8.83 -7.99
N ASP A 61 3.08 8.08 -8.61
CA ASP A 61 1.77 8.57 -8.99
C ASP A 61 0.83 8.74 -7.77
N ASP A 62 -0.35 9.29 -8.01
CA ASP A 62 -1.34 9.56 -6.96
C ASP A 62 -1.87 8.28 -6.29
N GLU A 63 -2.08 7.22 -7.06
CA GLU A 63 -2.57 5.93 -6.53
C GLU A 63 -1.56 5.31 -5.57
N LEU A 64 -0.27 5.28 -5.95
CA LEU A 64 0.80 4.78 -5.08
C LEU A 64 0.94 5.63 -3.81
N LYS A 65 0.86 6.96 -3.91
CA LYS A 65 0.88 7.85 -2.74
C LYS A 65 -0.26 7.54 -1.77
N LYS A 66 -1.48 7.39 -2.27
CA LYS A 66 -2.65 7.02 -1.46
C LYS A 66 -2.49 5.64 -0.86
N TYR A 67 -1.95 4.68 -1.61
CA TYR A 67 -1.66 3.35 -1.10
C TYR A 67 -0.61 3.36 0.03
N PHE A 68 0.50 4.09 -0.12
CA PHE A 68 1.52 4.18 0.93
C PHE A 68 0.98 4.85 2.19
N ALA A 69 0.16 5.88 2.03
CA ALA A 69 -0.56 6.49 3.14
C ALA A 69 -1.55 5.53 3.82
N PHE A 70 -2.27 4.72 3.05
CA PHE A 70 -3.09 3.65 3.59
C PHE A 70 -2.25 2.65 4.40
N LEU A 71 -1.15 2.15 3.84
CA LEU A 71 -0.25 1.21 4.49
C LEU A 71 0.32 1.77 5.80
N TYR A 72 0.74 3.04 5.78
CA TYR A 72 1.20 3.76 6.97
C TYR A 72 0.11 3.87 8.03
N SER A 73 -1.12 4.15 7.63
CA SER A 73 -2.27 4.25 8.54
C SER A 73 -2.70 2.92 9.14
N CYS A 74 -2.35 1.80 8.50
CA CYS A 74 -2.56 0.45 9.00
C CYS A 74 -1.49 0.00 10.01
N GLY A 75 -0.45 0.81 10.24
CA GLY A 75 0.61 0.53 11.22
C GLY A 75 1.79 -0.29 10.69
N PHE A 76 1.81 -0.65 9.40
CA PHE A 76 2.84 -1.51 8.81
C PHE A 76 4.28 -1.11 9.18
N PHE A 77 4.65 0.16 8.97
CA PHE A 77 6.00 0.66 9.25
C PHE A 77 6.36 0.58 10.75
N MET A 78 5.37 0.73 11.63
CA MET A 78 5.57 0.58 13.08
C MET A 78 5.77 -0.88 13.46
N ASP A 79 4.99 -1.79 12.88
CA ASP A 79 5.08 -3.24 13.15
C ASP A 79 6.47 -3.80 12.79
N TYR A 80 7.08 -3.30 11.72
CA TYR A 80 8.42 -3.71 11.27
C TYR A 80 9.56 -2.82 11.78
N VAL A 81 9.27 -1.75 12.52
CA VAL A 81 10.27 -0.77 13.01
C VAL A 81 11.16 -0.26 11.87
N ILE A 82 10.55 0.13 10.75
CA ILE A 82 11.24 0.68 9.57
C ILE A 82 10.61 2.01 9.16
N THR A 83 11.40 2.91 8.61
CA THR A 83 10.89 4.13 7.99
C THR A 83 10.40 3.87 6.56
N PHE A 84 9.62 4.82 6.04
CA PHE A 84 9.18 4.76 4.64
C PHE A 84 10.36 4.74 3.66
N GLU A 85 11.36 5.59 3.86
CA GLU A 85 12.54 5.62 2.98
C GLU A 85 13.39 4.35 3.08
N GLU A 86 13.55 3.78 4.27
CA GLU A 86 14.23 2.48 4.43
C GLU A 86 13.47 1.38 3.70
N TRP A 87 12.14 1.32 3.83
CA TRP A 87 11.31 0.35 3.13
C TRP A 87 11.41 0.46 1.60
N LEU A 88 11.43 1.68 1.07
CA LEU A 88 11.59 1.92 -0.38
C LEU A 88 12.92 1.39 -0.94
N ASN A 89 13.97 1.39 -0.12
CA ASN A 89 15.31 0.92 -0.48
C ASN A 89 15.58 -0.53 -0.04
N LEU A 90 14.61 -1.20 0.59
CA LEU A 90 14.78 -2.56 1.08
C LEU A 90 14.58 -3.56 -0.06
N LYS A 91 15.53 -4.47 -0.26
CA LYS A 91 15.41 -5.53 -1.30
C LYS A 91 14.29 -6.50 -0.94
N ASN A 92 14.12 -6.83 0.34
CA ASN A 92 13.02 -7.66 0.87
C ASN A 92 11.81 -6.86 1.36
N TRP A 93 11.43 -5.79 0.65
CA TRP A 93 10.32 -4.91 1.08
C TRP A 93 8.97 -5.63 1.28
N GLU A 94 8.76 -6.78 0.62
CA GLU A 94 7.58 -7.66 0.79
C GLU A 94 7.57 -8.44 2.12
N ASN A 95 8.71 -8.59 2.78
CA ASN A 95 8.81 -9.18 4.10
C ASN A 95 10.05 -8.65 4.81
N PRO A 96 9.96 -7.48 5.48
CA PRO A 96 11.11 -6.83 6.08
C PRO A 96 11.84 -7.67 7.15
N PHE A 97 11.16 -8.62 7.81
CA PHE A 97 11.81 -9.56 8.74
C PHE A 97 12.54 -10.71 8.06
N GLY A 98 12.30 -10.95 6.77
CA GLY A 98 12.94 -12.01 5.99
C GLY A 98 14.41 -11.70 5.66
N SER A 99 15.21 -12.74 5.43
CA SER A 99 16.63 -12.60 5.04
C SER A 99 16.86 -12.58 3.52
N ASN A 100 15.82 -12.69 2.69
CA ASN A 100 15.96 -12.80 1.24
C ASN A 100 16.31 -11.46 0.57
N GLN A 101 17.58 -11.21 0.28
CA GLN A 101 18.05 -9.96 -0.35
C GLN A 101 18.07 -9.99 -1.88
N ASN A 102 17.54 -11.05 -2.52
CA ASN A 102 17.66 -11.24 -3.97
C ASN A 102 16.61 -10.50 -4.81
N SER A 103 15.64 -9.82 -4.17
CA SER A 103 14.56 -9.13 -4.88
C SER A 103 14.93 -7.67 -5.19
N GLU A 104 14.22 -7.02 -6.09
CA GLU A 104 14.41 -5.60 -6.39
C GLU A 104 13.77 -4.71 -5.33
N THR A 105 14.40 -3.58 -5.04
CA THR A 105 13.80 -2.51 -4.23
C THR A 105 12.62 -1.87 -4.97
N ILE A 106 11.74 -1.19 -4.24
CA ILE A 106 10.63 -0.43 -4.85
C ILE A 106 11.17 0.62 -5.83
N LEU A 107 12.24 1.32 -5.47
CA LEU A 107 12.85 2.34 -6.33
C LEU A 107 13.52 1.77 -7.58
N GLU A 108 14.00 0.53 -7.54
CA GLU A 108 14.51 -0.16 -8.74
C GLU A 108 13.38 -0.59 -9.67
N ILE A 109 12.28 -1.12 -9.13
CA ILE A 109 11.09 -1.48 -9.90
C ILE A 109 10.58 -0.25 -10.66
N LEU A 110 10.43 0.89 -9.98
CA LEU A 110 9.89 2.13 -10.56
C LEU A 110 10.76 2.73 -11.67
N LYS A 111 12.06 2.40 -11.74
CA LYS A 111 12.95 2.88 -12.81
C LYS A 111 12.75 2.13 -14.13
N LYS A 112 12.07 0.99 -14.12
CA LYS A 112 11.83 0.19 -15.33
C LYS A 112 10.73 0.81 -16.19
N PRO A 113 10.75 0.51 -17.51
CA PRO A 113 9.56 0.68 -18.32
C PRO A 113 8.37 -0.09 -17.72
N ASN A 114 7.24 0.60 -17.49
CA ASN A 114 6.05 0.07 -16.79
C ASN A 114 6.25 -0.30 -15.31
N GLY A 115 7.29 0.24 -14.65
CA GLY A 115 7.60 -0.05 -13.25
C GLY A 115 6.46 0.24 -12.27
N GLU A 116 5.68 1.31 -12.53
CA GLU A 116 4.50 1.64 -11.72
C GLU A 116 3.43 0.54 -11.79
N ASP A 117 3.12 0.08 -12.99
CA ASP A 117 2.13 -0.98 -13.22
C ASP A 117 2.61 -2.31 -12.62
N GLU A 118 3.89 -2.64 -12.76
CA GLU A 118 4.51 -3.82 -12.14
C GLU A 118 4.40 -3.75 -10.61
N LEU A 119 4.70 -2.60 -10.01
CA LEU A 119 4.62 -2.40 -8.56
C LEU A 119 3.18 -2.54 -8.06
N LYS A 120 2.21 -1.91 -8.73
CA LYS A 120 0.78 -2.00 -8.38
C LYS A 120 0.28 -3.46 -8.36
N GLN A 121 0.72 -4.29 -9.30
CA GLN A 121 0.37 -5.70 -9.29
C GLN A 121 0.90 -6.44 -8.05
N LYS A 122 2.14 -6.16 -7.63
CA LYS A 122 2.74 -6.76 -6.42
C LYS A 122 2.07 -6.26 -5.13
N LEU A 123 1.70 -4.98 -5.08
CA LEU A 123 1.14 -4.34 -3.89
C LEU A 123 -0.30 -4.73 -3.57
N ARG A 124 -1.09 -5.18 -4.56
CA ARG A 124 -2.54 -5.43 -4.43
C ARG A 124 -2.92 -6.23 -3.19
N TRP A 125 -2.13 -7.22 -2.78
CA TRP A 125 -2.42 -8.03 -1.59
C TRP A 125 -1.42 -7.85 -0.45
N PHE A 126 -0.36 -7.09 -0.67
CA PHE A 126 0.64 -6.80 0.34
C PHE A 126 0.09 -5.86 1.42
N PRO A 127 0.54 -5.97 2.69
CA PRO A 127 1.17 -7.13 3.35
C PRO A 127 0.15 -8.18 3.83
N PHE A 128 -1.10 -8.07 3.42
CA PHE A 128 -2.24 -8.72 4.07
C PHE A 128 -2.55 -10.14 3.55
N VAL A 129 -1.75 -10.69 2.62
CA VAL A 129 -1.90 -12.08 2.10
C VAL A 129 -1.79 -13.12 3.22
N ASN A 130 -0.92 -12.88 4.21
CA ASN A 130 -0.51 -13.88 5.21
C ASN A 130 -1.06 -13.64 6.63
N ARG A 131 -2.05 -12.76 6.84
CA ARG A 131 -2.82 -12.81 8.10
C ARG A 131 -3.86 -13.93 7.99
N SER A 132 -3.35 -15.15 7.88
CA SER A 132 -4.06 -16.43 8.05
C SER A 132 -4.12 -16.87 9.51
N ASP A 133 -3.78 -15.99 10.46
CA ASP A 133 -3.98 -16.23 11.88
C ASP A 133 -5.31 -15.61 12.29
N GLY A 134 -6.28 -16.51 12.47
CA GLY A 134 -7.71 -16.28 12.46
C GLY A 134 -8.27 -15.24 13.42
N PHE A 135 -9.39 -14.67 13.01
CA PHE A 135 -10.67 -14.70 13.74
C PHE A 135 -11.81 -14.87 12.73
#